data_AF-A0A849B413-F1
#
_entry.id   AF-A0A849B413-F1
#
_cell.length_a   1.000
_cell.length_b   1.000
_cell.length_c   1.000
_cell.angle_alpha   90.00
_cell.angle_beta   90.00
_cell.angle_gamma   90.00
#
_symmetry.space_group_name_H-M   'P 1'
#
loop_
_entity.id
_entity.type
_entity.pdbx_description
1 polymer ?
#
loop_
_entity_poly.entity_id
_entity_poly.type
_entity_poly.pdbx_seq_one_letter_code
_entity_poly.pdbx_strand_id
1 'polypeptide(L)' 'FFAKLKQYRGIATRYDKLAQNFLSAIYLASIMIWLN' A
#
# COMPACT_ATOMS: atom_id res chain seq x y z
N PHE A 1 -15.65 -23.42 2.10
CA PHE A 1 -15.40 -22.29 1.17
C PHE A 1 -15.23 -20.94 1.88
N PHE A 2 -16.01 -20.62 2.93
CA PHE A 2 -15.93 -19.34 3.66
C PHE A 2 -14.66 -19.08 4.51
N ALA A 3 -13.96 -20.14 4.94
CA ALA A 3 -12.77 -20.00 5.79
C ALA A 3 -11.57 -19.34 5.07
N LYS A 4 -11.46 -19.52 3.74
CA LYS A 4 -10.37 -18.93 2.94
C LYS A 4 -10.46 -17.40 2.91
N LEU A 5 -11.66 -16.84 2.75
CA LEU A 5 -11.95 -15.39 2.77
C LEU A 5 -11.49 -14.70 4.07
N LYS A 6 -11.48 -15.43 5.20
CA LYS A 6 -11.05 -14.88 6.50
C LYS A 6 -9.51 -14.72 6.56
N GLN A 7 -8.75 -15.64 5.97
CA GLN A 7 -7.27 -15.55 5.90
C GLN A 7 -6.79 -14.40 5.01
N TYR A 8 -7.54 -14.04 3.97
CA TYR A 8 -7.18 -12.90 3.11
C TYR A 8 -7.29 -11.54 3.81
N ARG A 9 -7.99 -11.43 4.95
CA ARG A 9 -8.06 -10.18 5.73
C ARG A 9 -6.70 -9.80 6.33
N GLY A 10 -5.96 -10.77 6.85
CA GLY A 10 -4.60 -10.54 7.37
C GLY A 10 -3.59 -10.25 6.27
N ILE A 11 -3.83 -10.77 5.07
CA ILE A 11 -3.00 -10.48 3.89
C ILE A 11 -3.26 -9.05 3.41
N ALA A 12 -4.53 -8.64 3.30
CA ALA A 12 -4.91 -7.27 2.95
C ALA A 12 -4.34 -6.24 3.92
N THR A 13 -4.40 -6.47 5.24
CA THR A 13 -3.81 -5.54 6.24
C THR A 13 -2.28 -5.53 6.23
N ARG A 14 -1.62 -6.63 5.84
CA ARG A 14 -0.16 -6.64 5.64
C ARG A 14 0.26 -5.82 4.42
N TYR A 15 -0.53 -5.85 3.35
CA TYR A 15 -0.31 -5.04 2.16
C TYR A 15 -0.74 -3.60 2.31
N ASP A 16 -1.66 -3.28 3.22
CA ASP A 16 -2.08 -1.90 3.50
C ASP A 16 -0.89 -1.00 3.86
N LYS A 17 0.05 -1.49 4.68
CA LYS A 17 1.32 -0.78 4.96
C LYS A 17 2.18 -0.55 3.72
N LEU A 18 2.19 -1.51 2.80
CA LEU A 18 2.92 -1.41 1.53
C LEU A 18 2.24 -0.40 0.60
N ALA A 19 0.91 -0.37 0.56
CA ALA A 19 0.13 0.60 -0.20
C ALA A 19 0.30 2.03 0.34
N GLN A 20 0.26 2.21 1.66
CA GLN A 20 0.55 3.49 2.32
C GLN A 20 1.99 3.95 2.03
N ASN A 21 2.96 3.04 2.12
CA ASN A 21 4.36 3.35 1.81
C ASN A 21 4.54 3.69 0.32
N PHE A 22 3.83 3.01 -0.58
CA PHE A 22 3.88 3.25 -2.02
C PHE A 22 3.26 4.61 -2.39
N LEU A 23 2.12 4.95 -1.79
CA LEU A 23 1.49 6.27 -1.95
C LEU A 23 2.42 7.39 -1.45
N SER A 24 3.01 7.24 -0.26
CA SER A 24 3.99 8.18 0.27
C SER A 24 5.19 8.36 -0.67
N ALA A 25 5.72 7.25 -1.20
CA ALA A 25 6.81 7.29 -2.17
C ALA A 25 6.44 8.02 -3.47
N ILE A 26 5.21 7.84 -3.98
CA ILE A 26 4.71 8.57 -5.17
C ILE A 26 4.63 10.07 -4.89
N TYR A 27 4.08 10.47 -3.74
CA TYR A 27 4.02 11.89 -3.38
C TYR A 27 5.42 12.49 -3.27
N LEU A 28 6.36 11.77 -2.66
CA LEU A 28 7.74 12.22 -2.49
C LEU A 28 8.47 12.33 -3.85
N ALA A 29 8.28 11.36 -4.73
CA ALA A 29 8.78 11.41 -6.12
C ALA A 29 8.15 12.56 -6.93
N SER A 30 6.85 12.79 -6.77
CA SER A 30 6.14 13.89 -7.44
C SER A 30 6.69 15.26 -7.01
N ILE A 31 6.99 15.44 -5.72
CA ILE A 31 7.61 16.66 -5.19
C ILE A 31 9.04 16.81 -5.73
N MET A 32 9.83 15.73 -5.79
CA MET A 32 11.17 15.77 -6.38
C MET A 32 11.16 16.16 -7.85
N ILE A 33 10.19 15.66 -8.63
CA ILE A 33 10.02 16.02 -10.05
C ILE A 33 9.60 17.49 -10.19
N TRP A 34 8.73 17.99 -9.32
CA TRP A 34 8.26 19.37 -9.36
C TRP A 34 9.35 20.39 -8.98
N LEU A 35 10.27 20.01 -8.11
CA LEU A 35 11.36 20.88 -7.65
C LEU A 35 12.58 20.87 -8.59
N ASN A 36 12.60 19.97 -9.58
CA ASN A 36 13.59 19.94 -10.66
C ASN A 36 13.23 20.99 -11.72
#